data_AF-A0AAI9T4B6-F1
#
_entry.id   AF-A0AAI9T4B6-F1
#
_cell.length_a   1.000
_cell.length_b   1.000
_cell.length_c   1.000
_cell.angle_alpha   90.00
_cell.angle_beta   90.00
_cell.angle_gamma   90.00
#
_symmetry.space_group_name_H-M   'P 1'
#
loop_
_entity.id
_entity.type
_entity.pdbx_description
1 polymer ?
#
loop_
_entity_poly.entity_id
_entity_poly.type
_entity_poly.pdbx_seq_one_letter_code
_entity_poly.pdbx_strand_id
1 'polypeptide(L)'
;MGRQFMLLATGVDRREHVPVRGNGHRARGPAARLAALSYSLPVLNANLLDVSITKRKGAIAFVDDYTRWTVGSTAEANTSVLQRKVIPRALQWAAQSDAAFEAEKTSFIHFTRN
;
A
#
# COMPACT_ATOMS: atom_id res chain seq x y z
N MET A 1 -4.03 -18.79 -25.65
CA MET A 1 -3.17 -17.86 -24.89
C MET A 1 -3.50 -17.98 -23.41
N GLY A 2 -2.51 -18.27 -22.57
CA GLY A 2 -2.66 -18.37 -21.12
C GLY A 2 -2.90 -17.01 -20.46
N ARG A 3 -3.50 -17.02 -19.27
CA ARG A 3 -3.75 -15.80 -18.49
C ARG A 3 -2.48 -15.37 -17.78
N GLN A 4 -2.26 -14.05 -17.70
CA GLN A 4 -1.10 -13.46 -17.05
C GLN A 4 -1.49 -12.99 -15.65
N PHE A 5 -0.69 -13.31 -14.62
CA PHE A 5 -0.90 -12.86 -13.25
C PHE A 5 0.14 -11.81 -12.90
N MET A 6 -0.29 -10.70 -12.30
CA MET A 6 0.62 -9.62 -11.89
C MET A 6 0.29 -9.09 -10.50
N LEU A 7 1.33 -8.85 -9.71
CA LEU A 7 1.29 -8.35 -8.34
C LEU A 7 1.92 -6.96 -8.27
N LEU A 8 1.32 -6.08 -7.46
CA LEU A 8 1.91 -4.87 -6.90
C LEU A 8 2.06 -5.10 -5.39
N ALA A 9 3.26 -4.93 -4.85
CA ALA A 9 3.53 -4.96 -3.42
C ALA A 9 4.30 -3.69 -3.02
N THR A 10 3.94 -3.09 -1.90
CA THR A 10 4.52 -1.81 -1.45
C THR A 10 4.37 -1.65 0.06
N GLY A 11 5.36 -1.02 0.69
CA GLY A 11 5.28 -0.59 2.08
C GLY A 11 4.44 0.69 2.21
N VAL A 12 3.78 0.82 3.36
CA VAL A 12 2.88 1.90 3.75
C VAL A 12 3.29 2.34 5.14
N ASP A 13 3.63 3.61 5.27
CA ASP A 13 3.95 4.21 6.56
C ASP A 13 3.07 5.44 6.80
N ARG A 14 2.95 5.85 8.06
CA ARG A 14 2.38 7.16 8.37
C ARG A 14 3.34 8.25 7.89
N ARG A 15 2.77 9.37 7.45
CA ARG A 15 3.58 10.56 7.22
C ARG A 15 4.15 11.02 8.56
N GLU A 16 5.46 11.06 8.67
CA GLU A 16 6.13 11.79 9.74
C GLU A 16 5.71 13.27 9.61
N HIS A 17 4.90 13.75 10.56
CA HIS A 17 4.57 15.16 10.66
C HIS A 17 5.84 15.91 11.08
N VAL A 18 6.60 16.42 10.12
CA VAL A 18 7.75 17.29 10.39
C VAL A 18 7.22 18.48 11.22
N PRO A 19 7.58 18.59 12.51
CA PRO A 19 7.04 19.66 13.32
C PRO A 19 7.64 20.97 12.82
N VAL A 20 6.80 21.91 12.39
CA VAL A 20 7.19 23.32 12.34
C VAL A 20 7.65 23.66 13.75
N ARG A 21 8.88 24.18 13.87
CA ARG A 21 9.61 24.35 15.13
C ARG A 21 8.88 25.32 16.07
N GLY A 22 7.91 24.82 16.82
CA GLY A 22 7.23 25.51 17.92
C GLY A 22 7.78 25.03 19.26
N ASN A 23 8.27 25.96 20.06
CA ASN A 23 8.87 25.73 21.37
C ASN A 23 7.79 25.25 22.37
N GLY A 24 7.92 24.04 22.92
CA GLY A 24 7.00 23.55 23.95
C GLY A 24 7.19 22.08 24.28
N HIS A 25 7.57 21.81 25.53
CA HIS A 25 7.93 20.49 26.06
C HIS A 25 6.78 19.46 26.04
N ARG A 26 7.00 18.28 25.45
CA ARG A 26 6.58 16.98 26.03
C ARG A 26 7.23 15.76 25.33
N ALA A 27 7.70 14.85 26.18
CA ALA A 27 8.12 13.46 25.96
C ALA A 27 8.48 13.03 24.52
N ARG A 28 9.74 13.23 24.12
CA ARG A 28 10.33 12.62 22.92
C ARG A 28 11.35 11.55 23.34
N GLY A 29 10.86 10.37 23.66
CA GLY A 29 11.70 9.17 23.82
C GLY A 29 11.38 8.15 22.73
N PRO A 30 12.37 7.37 22.25
CA PRO A 30 12.17 6.36 21.20
C PRO A 30 11.09 5.32 21.54
N ALA A 31 10.86 5.03 22.82
CA ALA A 31 9.83 4.10 23.28
C ALA A 31 8.39 4.59 23.01
N ALA A 32 8.12 5.90 23.13
CA ALA A 32 6.80 6.45 22.79
C ALA A 32 6.54 6.48 21.27
N ARG A 33 7.63 6.56 20.49
CA ARG A 33 7.62 6.53 19.02
C ARG A 33 7.27 5.14 18.49
N LEU A 34 7.82 4.09 19.11
CA LEU A 34 7.51 2.69 18.80
C LEU A 34 6.07 2.31 19.15
N ALA A 35 5.52 2.84 20.25
CA ALA A 35 4.15 2.55 20.67
C ALA A 35 3.07 3.20 19.78
N ALA A 36 3.33 4.39 19.23
CA ALA A 36 2.41 5.07 18.31
C ALA A 36 2.38 4.44 16.90
N LEU A 37 3.52 3.89 16.46
CA LEU A 37 3.63 3.19 15.17
C LEU A 37 2.89 1.84 15.23
N SER A 38 3.01 1.06 16.31
CA SER A 38 2.58 -0.35 16.31
C SER A 38 1.06 -0.61 16.39
N TYR A 39 0.23 0.31 16.91
CA TYR A 39 -1.20 0.04 17.15
C TYR A 39 -2.18 0.63 16.12
N SER A 40 -1.73 1.48 15.18
CA SER A 40 -2.63 2.19 14.25
C SER A 40 -2.57 1.70 12.79
N LEU A 41 -1.54 0.94 12.43
CA LEU A 41 -1.30 0.46 11.07
C LEU A 41 -2.38 -0.53 10.55
N PRO A 42 -2.90 -1.48 11.36
CA PRO A 42 -3.98 -2.36 10.91
C PRO A 42 -5.26 -1.60 10.52
N VAL A 43 -5.53 -0.46 11.18
CA VAL A 43 -6.74 0.35 10.96
C VAL A 43 -6.65 1.15 9.66
N LEU A 44 -5.44 1.55 9.24
CA LEU A 44 -5.24 2.29 7.99
C LEU A 44 -5.75 1.46 6.79
N ASN A 45 -5.36 0.19 6.70
CA ASN A 45 -5.58 -0.59 5.48
C ASN A 45 -7.04 -1.05 5.24
N ALA A 46 -7.94 -0.98 6.23
CA ALA A 46 -9.28 -1.58 6.13
C ALA A 46 -10.10 -1.06 4.92
N ASN A 47 -10.12 0.26 4.68
CA ASN A 47 -10.86 0.85 3.55
C ASN A 47 -10.15 0.63 2.20
N LEU A 48 -8.82 0.48 2.22
CA LEU A 48 -8.03 0.16 1.03
C LEU A 48 -8.27 -1.29 0.57
N LEU A 49 -8.49 -2.19 1.52
CA LEU A 49 -8.80 -3.60 1.30
C LEU A 49 -10.26 -3.87 0.90
N ASP A 50 -11.13 -2.87 0.87
CA ASP A 50 -12.51 -3.02 0.40
C ASP A 50 -12.56 -3.19 -1.14
N VAL A 51 -12.20 -4.39 -1.56
CA VAL A 51 -12.15 -4.83 -2.95
C VAL A 51 -12.55 -6.30 -3.02
N SER A 52 -13.40 -6.66 -3.99
CA SER A 52 -13.83 -8.06 -4.14
C SER A 52 -12.62 -8.97 -4.38
N ILE A 53 -12.45 -9.97 -3.52
CA ILE A 53 -11.48 -11.04 -3.69
C ILE A 53 -12.09 -12.08 -4.62
N THR A 54 -11.40 -12.35 -5.73
CA THR A 54 -11.82 -13.28 -6.77
C THR A 54 -10.60 -13.99 -7.35
N LYS A 55 -10.83 -15.03 -8.17
CA LYS A 55 -9.76 -15.67 -8.97
C LYS A 55 -9.04 -14.70 -9.93
N ARG A 56 -9.51 -13.46 -10.11
CA ARG A 56 -8.97 -12.49 -11.07
C ARG A 56 -8.36 -11.24 -10.47
N LYS A 57 -8.69 -10.93 -9.21
CA LYS A 57 -8.27 -9.70 -8.52
C LYS A 57 -8.55 -9.86 -7.03
N GLY A 58 -7.78 -9.14 -6.22
CA GLY A 58 -7.96 -9.05 -4.78
C GLY A 58 -6.83 -8.23 -4.18
N ALA A 59 -6.95 -7.86 -2.91
CA ALA A 59 -5.91 -7.18 -2.16
C ALA A 59 -5.76 -7.82 -0.79
N ILE A 60 -4.56 -7.78 -0.25
CA ILE A 60 -4.20 -8.21 1.10
C ILE A 60 -3.26 -7.14 1.67
N ALA A 61 -3.35 -6.86 2.96
CA ALA A 61 -2.36 -6.04 3.65
C ALA A 61 -1.92 -6.73 4.94
N PHE A 62 -0.68 -6.48 5.35
CA PHE A 62 -0.13 -6.97 6.61
C PHE A 62 0.71 -5.89 7.28
N VAL A 63 0.23 -5.36 8.41
CA VAL A 63 0.81 -4.24 9.17
C VAL A 63 1.10 -3.04 8.25
N ASP A 64 2.28 -2.99 7.65
CA ASP A 64 2.77 -1.92 6.78
C ASP A 64 2.72 -2.27 5.30
N ASP A 65 2.50 -3.52 4.90
CA ASP A 65 2.53 -3.88 3.48
C ASP A 65 1.14 -3.87 2.85
N TYR A 66 1.02 -3.24 1.68
CA TYR A 66 -0.14 -3.35 0.80
C TYR A 66 0.21 -4.17 -0.45
N THR A 67 -0.58 -5.21 -0.70
CA THR A 67 -0.42 -6.10 -1.86
C THR A 67 -1.71 -6.18 -2.67
N ARG A 68 -1.63 -5.93 -3.98
CA ARG A 68 -2.74 -6.04 -4.94
C ARG A 68 -2.34 -6.92 -6.12
N TRP A 69 -3.25 -7.79 -6.57
CA TRP A 69 -3.05 -8.52 -7.83
C TRP A 69 -4.15 -8.29 -8.86
N THR A 70 -3.79 -8.53 -10.13
CA THR A 70 -4.69 -8.55 -11.28
C THR A 70 -4.33 -9.72 -12.21
N VAL A 71 -5.34 -10.33 -12.82
CA VAL A 71 -5.18 -11.45 -13.77
C VAL A 71 -5.94 -11.19 -15.07
N GLY A 72 -5.20 -10.84 -16.12
CA GLY A 72 -5.68 -10.46 -17.44
C GLY A 72 -5.22 -11.40 -18.56
N SER A 73 -5.51 -11.01 -19.80
CA SER A 73 -5.09 -11.71 -21.01
C SER A 73 -3.62 -11.50 -21.35
N THR A 74 -3.05 -10.33 -21.00
CA THR A 74 -1.64 -9.99 -21.25
C THR A 74 -1.02 -9.25 -20.06
N ALA A 75 0.31 -9.19 -20.03
CA ALA A 75 1.05 -8.46 -19.01
C ALA A 75 0.79 -6.95 -19.13
N GLU A 76 0.72 -6.42 -20.35
CA GLU A 76 0.46 -5.02 -20.64
C GLU A 76 -0.93 -4.60 -20.15
N ALA A 77 -1.94 -5.45 -20.34
CA ALA A 77 -3.29 -5.20 -19.83
C ALA A 77 -3.29 -5.13 -18.30
N ASN A 78 -2.54 -6.01 -17.63
CA ASN A 78 -2.40 -6.00 -16.18
C ASN A 78 -1.65 -4.77 -15.67
N THR A 79 -0.54 -4.40 -16.31
CA THR A 79 0.22 -3.19 -16.01
C THR A 79 -0.64 -1.94 -16.14
N SER A 80 -1.43 -1.85 -17.21
CA SER A 80 -2.37 -0.75 -17.40
C SER A 80 -3.41 -0.68 -16.28
N VAL A 81 -3.95 -1.82 -15.83
CA VAL A 81 -4.88 -1.85 -14.69
C VAL A 81 -4.21 -1.37 -13.40
N LEU A 82 -3.01 -1.86 -13.09
CA LEU A 82 -2.32 -1.43 -11.87
C LEU A 82 -1.97 0.05 -11.91
N GLN A 83 -1.39 0.54 -13.00
CA GLN A 83 -0.97 1.94 -13.15
C GLN A 83 -2.13 2.93 -13.20
N ARG A 84 -3.22 2.61 -13.92
CA ARG A 84 -4.31 3.56 -14.17
C ARG A 84 -5.45 3.50 -13.17
N LYS A 85 -5.59 2.39 -12.44
CA LYS A 85 -6.72 2.19 -11.51
C LYS A 85 -6.27 1.95 -10.08
N VAL A 86 -5.29 1.07 -9.87
CA VAL A 86 -4.88 0.68 -8.51
C VAL A 86 -4.03 1.77 -7.86
N ILE A 87 -2.97 2.22 -8.52
CA ILE A 87 -2.07 3.24 -7.96
C ILE A 87 -2.82 4.54 -7.64
N PRO A 88 -3.67 5.09 -8.52
CA PRO A 88 -4.39 6.33 -8.19
C PRO A 88 -5.34 6.18 -7.00
N ARG A 89 -6.07 5.06 -6.91
CA ARG A 89 -6.93 4.78 -5.75
C ARG A 89 -6.13 4.65 -4.46
N ALA A 90 -4.98 3.95 -4.52
CA ALA A 90 -4.10 3.79 -3.38
C ALA A 90 -3.56 5.14 -2.91
N LEU A 91 -3.04 5.98 -3.82
CA LEU A 91 -2.54 7.32 -3.50
C LEU A 91 -3.64 8.24 -2.93
N GLN A 92 -4.87 8.16 -3.45
CA GLN A 92 -6.00 8.90 -2.90
C GLN A 92 -6.31 8.49 -1.47
N TRP A 93 -6.35 7.18 -1.20
CA TRP A 93 -6.57 6.66 0.15
C TRP A 93 -5.44 7.09 1.11
N ALA A 94 -4.19 7.05 0.65
CA ALA A 94 -3.04 7.46 1.48
C ALA A 94 -3.11 8.94 1.87
N ALA A 95 -3.50 9.81 0.93
CA ALA A 95 -3.71 11.23 1.19
C ALA A 95 -4.84 11.48 2.22
N GLN A 96 -5.90 10.67 2.21
CA GLN A 96 -7.01 10.76 3.16
C GLN A 96 -6.67 10.20 4.55
N SER A 97 -5.69 9.31 4.63
CA SER A 97 -5.36 8.54 5.84
C SER A 97 -4.07 8.99 6.52
N ASP A 98 -3.49 10.11 6.08
CA ASP A 98 -2.18 10.62 6.53
C ASP A 98 -1.05 9.57 6.40
N ALA A 99 -1.11 8.81 5.30
CA ALA A 99 -0.15 7.76 4.97
C ALA A 99 0.68 8.13 3.72
N ALA A 100 1.78 7.42 3.53
CA ALA A 100 2.61 7.47 2.34
C ALA A 100 3.04 6.05 1.94
N PHE A 101 3.15 5.82 0.63
CA PHE A 101 3.74 4.59 0.11
C PHE A 101 5.25 4.76 -0.04
N GLU A 102 5.99 3.70 0.27
CA GLU A 102 7.43 3.63 0.09
C GLU A 102 7.73 3.27 -1.38
N ALA A 103 7.91 4.29 -2.22
CA ALA A 103 8.14 4.11 -3.65
C ALA A 103 9.37 3.23 -3.92
N GLU A 104 10.44 3.37 -3.13
CA GLU A 104 11.66 2.57 -3.25
C GLU A 104 11.46 1.08 -2.93
N LYS A 105 10.46 0.73 -2.11
CA LYS A 105 10.12 -0.67 -1.80
C LYS A 105 9.06 -1.25 -2.74
N THR A 106 8.51 -0.42 -3.64
CA THR A 106 7.40 -0.83 -4.50
C THR A 106 7.86 -1.76 -5.62
N SER A 107 7.24 -2.93 -5.71
CA SER A 107 7.61 -3.97 -6.67
C SER A 107 6.43 -4.39 -7.54
N PHE A 108 6.71 -4.58 -8.84
CA PHE A 108 5.81 -5.19 -9.82
C PHE A 108 6.32 -6.58 -10.18
N ILE A 109 5.52 -7.61 -9.89
CA ILE A 109 5.93 -9.00 -10.09
C ILE A 109 4.98 -9.64 -11.11
N HIS A 110 5.50 -10.03 -12.26
CA HIS A 110 4.77 -10.76 -13.30
C HIS A 110 5.09 -12.25 -13.20
N PHE A 111 4.07 -13.06 -12.94
CA PHE A 111 4.19 -14.51 -12.89
C PHE A 111 3.86 -15.08 -14.28
N THR A 112 4.87 -15.70 -14.88
CA THR A 112 4.72 -16.48 -16.12
C THR A 112 4.63 -17.97 -15.78
N ARG A 113 3.93 -18.73 -16.63
CA ARG A 113 3.94 -20.19 -16.57
C ARG A 113 4.87 -20.66 -17.67
N ASN A 114 5.98 -21.30 -17.31
CA ASN A 114 6.82 -22.04 -18.26
C ASN A 114 6.17 -23.39 -18.59
#